data_AF-A0A7V6NHZ8-F1
#
_entry.id   AF-A0A7V6NHZ8-F1
#
_cell.length_a   1.000
_cell.length_b   1.000
_cell.length_c   1.000
_cell.angle_alpha   90.00
_cell.angle_beta   90.00
_cell.angle_gamma   90.00
#
_symmetry.space_group_name_H-M   'P 1'
#
loop_
_entity.id
_entity.type
_entity.pdbx_description
1 polymer ?
#
loop_
_entity_poly.entity_id
_entity_poly.type
_entity_poly.pdbx_seq_one_letter_code
_entity_poly.pdbx_strand_id
1 'polypeptide(L)'
;MKSIAWVVYIITPVLMLIKFSAISVLLYIGVFFYDLHKQITLGKIFKVVIISELVFIVASITKLLWFIFFAGNYTLDDMSFFYPLSLINLFNRAEVATYWIYPLQTVNIFQVLYVLSLAMGLSRVSSFKKEVADRVVLFTYVPAIAVWIALFMFLSIDVQ
;
A
#
# COMPACT_ATOMS: atom_id res chain seq x y z
N MET A 1 -22.73 18.75 9.02
CA MET A 1 -21.67 17.73 8.79
C MET A 1 -22.05 16.59 7.81
N LYS A 2 -23.33 16.16 7.68
CA LYS A 2 -23.71 15.05 6.76
C LYS A 2 -23.52 15.31 5.25
N SER A 3 -23.56 16.57 4.80
CA SER A 3 -23.42 16.91 3.37
C SER A 3 -22.00 16.73 2.82
N ILE A 4 -20.96 16.85 3.66
CA ILE A 4 -19.55 16.73 3.23
C ILE A 4 -19.16 15.26 3.05
N ALA A 5 -19.78 14.33 3.78
CA ALA A 5 -19.47 12.91 3.69
C ALA A 5 -19.72 12.34 2.28
N TRP A 6 -20.82 12.73 1.63
CA TRP A 6 -21.14 12.30 0.26
C TRP A 6 -20.10 12.75 -0.76
N VAL A 7 -19.56 13.95 -0.58
CA VAL A 7 -18.49 14.49 -1.43
C VAL A 7 -17.20 13.67 -1.24
N VAL A 8 -16.87 13.31 0.00
CA VAL A 8 -15.70 12.45 0.30
C VAL A 8 -15.84 11.06 -0.34
N TYR A 9 -17.03 10.45 -0.32
CA TYR A 9 -17.27 9.15 -0.95
C TYR A 9 -17.09 9.20 -2.48
N ILE A 10 -17.50 10.29 -3.13
CA ILE A 10 -17.30 10.49 -4.58
C ILE A 10 -15.82 10.75 -4.90
N ILE A 11 -15.10 11.46 -4.05
CA ILE A 11 -13.68 11.77 -4.23
C ILE A 11 -12.78 10.55 -4.00
N THR A 12 -13.18 9.62 -3.12
CA THR A 12 -12.39 8.42 -2.77
C THR A 12 -11.92 7.60 -4.00
N PRO A 13 -12.78 7.20 -4.96
CA PRO A 13 -12.35 6.48 -6.15
C PRO A 13 -11.41 7.32 -7.04
N VAL A 14 -11.58 8.64 -7.09
CA VAL A 14 -10.66 9.54 -7.81
C VAL A 14 -9.27 9.52 -7.16
N LEU A 15 -9.20 9.60 -5.83
CA LEU A 15 -7.93 9.48 -5.10
C LEU A 15 -7.27 8.11 -5.30
N MET A 16 -8.05 7.04 -5.35
CA MET A 16 -7.54 5.70 -5.67
C MET A 16 -6.95 5.63 -7.08
N LEU A 17 -7.62 6.21 -8.08
CA LEU A 17 -7.10 6.27 -9.45
C LEU A 17 -5.79 7.07 -9.53
N ILE A 18 -5.69 8.19 -8.79
CA ILE A 18 -4.45 8.98 -8.69
C ILE A 18 -3.34 8.12 -8.07
N LYS A 19 -3.62 7.40 -6.97
CA LYS A 19 -2.67 6.48 -6.33
C LYS A 19 -2.16 5.43 -7.31
N PHE A 20 -3.05 4.74 -8.02
CA PHE A 20 -2.66 3.68 -8.96
C PHE A 20 -1.85 4.25 -10.11
N SER A 21 -2.20 5.44 -10.59
CA SER A 21 -1.47 6.14 -11.63
C SER A 21 -0.06 6.51 -11.17
N ALA A 22 0.09 7.05 -9.96
CA ALA A 22 1.38 7.39 -9.37
C ALA A 22 2.31 6.17 -9.25
N ILE A 23 1.80 5.05 -8.74
CA ILE A 23 2.56 3.79 -8.63
C ILE A 23 2.92 3.25 -10.02
N SER A 24 2.02 3.37 -11.00
CA SER A 24 2.27 2.91 -12.37
C SER A 24 3.37 3.71 -13.05
N VAL A 25 3.37 5.03 -12.89
CA VAL A 25 4.41 5.93 -13.40
C VAL A 25 5.74 5.61 -12.72
N LEU A 26 5.75 5.43 -11.40
CA LEU A 26 6.94 5.05 -10.64
C LEU A 26 7.56 3.75 -11.17
N LEU A 27 6.75 2.71 -11.39
CA LEU A 27 7.21 1.44 -11.96
C LEU A 27 7.68 1.60 -13.41
N TYR A 28 7.00 2.42 -14.21
CA TYR A 28 7.38 2.70 -15.59
C TYR A 28 8.74 3.41 -15.67
N ILE A 29 9.04 4.32 -14.74
CA ILE A 29 10.37 4.94 -14.59
C ILE A 29 11.43 3.86 -14.31
N GLY A 30 11.14 2.90 -13.42
CA GLY A 30 12.03 1.75 -13.19
C GLY A 30 12.29 0.95 -14.45
N VAL A 31 11.23 0.57 -15.17
CA VAL A 31 11.33 -0.12 -16.46
C VAL A 31 12.17 0.68 -17.48
N PHE A 32 12.03 2.00 -17.50
CA PHE A 32 12.81 2.89 -18.36
C PHE A 32 14.30 2.84 -18.03
N PHE A 33 14.67 2.88 -16.74
CA PHE A 33 16.07 2.77 -16.32
C PHE A 33 16.73 1.43 -16.68
N TYR A 34 15.95 0.36 -16.82
CA TYR A 34 16.44 -0.94 -17.29
C TYR A 34 16.43 -1.08 -18.83
N ASP A 35 16.13 -0.02 -19.58
CA ASP A 35 15.98 0.02 -21.06
C ASP A 35 14.92 -0.96 -21.61
N LEU A 36 13.89 -1.21 -20.82
CA LEU A 36 12.82 -2.17 -21.13
C LEU A 36 11.52 -1.51 -21.61
N HIS A 37 11.53 -0.19 -21.77
CA HIS A 37 10.37 0.62 -22.13
C HIS A 37 9.72 0.24 -23.46
N LYS A 38 10.47 -0.40 -24.38
CA LYS A 38 9.96 -0.86 -25.68
C LYS A 38 9.08 -2.11 -25.61
N GLN A 39 9.17 -2.87 -24.52
CA GLN A 39 8.50 -4.17 -24.39
C GLN A 39 7.17 -4.08 -23.62
N ILE A 40 6.95 -2.99 -22.88
CA ILE A 40 5.79 -2.83 -22.02
C ILE A 40 5.26 -1.39 -22.07
N THR A 41 3.93 -1.26 -22.13
CA THR A 41 3.25 0.03 -22.11
C THR A 41 2.78 0.38 -20.71
N LEU A 42 2.65 1.68 -20.42
CA LEU A 42 2.14 2.16 -19.12
C LEU A 42 0.77 1.57 -18.78
N GLY A 43 -0.11 1.38 -19.78
CA GLY A 43 -1.43 0.78 -19.57
C GLY A 43 -1.40 -0.67 -19.08
N LYS A 44 -0.39 -1.46 -19.50
CA LYS A 44 -0.21 -2.83 -18.97
C LYS A 44 0.26 -2.80 -17.52
N ILE A 45 1.18 -1.90 -17.17
CA ILE A 45 1.64 -1.69 -15.79
C ILE A 45 0.48 -1.24 -14.90
N PHE A 46 -0.33 -0.30 -15.38
CA PHE A 46 -1.51 0.18 -14.66
C PHE A 46 -2.50 -0.94 -14.33
N LYS A 47 -2.74 -1.86 -15.28
CA LYS A 47 -3.57 -3.05 -15.03
C LYS A 47 -2.96 -3.95 -13.95
N VAL A 48 -1.63 -4.14 -13.95
CA VAL A 48 -0.93 -4.91 -12.91
C VAL A 48 -1.09 -4.26 -11.53
N VAL A 49 -0.94 -2.93 -11.45
CA VAL A 49 -1.10 -2.19 -10.19
C VAL A 49 -2.50 -2.35 -9.63
N ILE A 50 -3.54 -2.19 -10.45
CA ILE A 50 -4.94 -2.39 -10.02
C ILE A 50 -5.18 -3.81 -9.50
N ILE A 51 -4.71 -4.83 -10.22
CA ILE A 51 -4.88 -6.23 -9.81
C ILE A 51 -4.13 -6.49 -8.50
N SER A 52 -2.95 -5.92 -8.33
CA SER A 52 -2.15 -6.09 -7.10
C SER A 52 -2.80 -5.39 -5.90
N GLU A 53 -3.55 -4.30 -6.12
CA GLU A 53 -4.27 -3.59 -5.06
C GLU A 53 -5.33 -4.46 -4.36
N LEU A 54 -5.82 -5.52 -5.01
CA LEU A 54 -6.74 -6.49 -4.41
C LEU A 54 -6.18 -7.08 -3.10
N VAL A 55 -4.85 -7.14 -2.94
CA VAL A 55 -4.20 -7.56 -1.69
C VAL A 55 -4.62 -6.69 -0.50
N PHE A 56 -4.75 -5.38 -0.68
CA PHE A 56 -5.20 -4.48 0.40
C PHE A 56 -6.70 -4.56 0.66
N ILE A 57 -7.49 -4.95 -0.34
CA ILE A 57 -8.91 -5.27 -0.13
C ILE A 57 -9.02 -6.51 0.77
N VAL A 58 -8.24 -7.55 0.49
CA VAL A 58 -8.18 -8.74 1.35
C VAL A 58 -7.75 -8.36 2.76
N ALA A 59 -6.72 -7.52 2.93
CA ALA A 59 -6.30 -7.02 4.25
C ALA A 59 -7.44 -6.33 5.01
N SER A 60 -8.22 -5.50 4.31
CA SER A 60 -9.36 -4.77 4.88
C SER A 60 -10.48 -5.72 5.32
N ILE A 61 -10.77 -6.75 4.51
CA ILE A 61 -11.71 -7.81 4.86
C ILE A 61 -11.21 -8.59 6.08
N THR A 62 -9.93 -8.97 6.11
CA THR A 62 -9.33 -9.67 7.27
C THR A 62 -9.46 -8.83 8.54
N LYS A 63 -9.21 -7.51 8.46
CA LYS A 63 -9.40 -6.60 9.58
C LYS A 63 -10.85 -6.62 10.06
N LEU A 64 -11.82 -6.52 9.14
CA LEU A 64 -13.24 -6.54 9.46
C LEU A 64 -13.66 -7.86 10.14
N LEU A 65 -13.26 -9.00 9.58
CA LEU A 65 -13.58 -10.32 10.14
C LEU A 65 -12.96 -10.49 11.52
N TRP A 66 -11.74 -9.99 11.74
CA TRP A 66 -11.10 -10.03 13.06
C TRP A 66 -11.94 -9.31 14.12
N PHE A 67 -12.42 -8.11 13.82
CA PHE A 67 -13.24 -7.34 14.76
C PHE A 67 -14.64 -7.93 14.98
N ILE A 68 -15.23 -8.56 13.96
CA ILE A 68 -16.54 -9.21 14.08
C ILE A 68 -16.46 -10.45 14.97
N PHE A 69 -15.44 -11.29 14.80
CA PHE A 69 -15.39 -12.60 15.46
C PHE A 69 -14.56 -12.64 16.75
N PHE A 70 -13.52 -11.82 16.87
CA PHE A 70 -12.51 -11.96 17.93
C PHE A 70 -12.39 -10.77 18.88
N ALA A 71 -12.69 -9.55 18.43
CA ALA A 71 -12.38 -8.35 19.21
C ALA A 71 -13.39 -8.02 20.34
N GLY A 72 -14.58 -8.62 20.35
CA GLY A 72 -15.57 -8.40 21.41
C GLY A 72 -15.89 -6.92 21.63
N ASN A 73 -15.59 -6.39 22.82
CA ASN A 73 -15.75 -4.97 23.18
C ASN A 73 -14.54 -4.15 22.70
N TYR A 74 -14.60 -3.64 21.47
CA TYR A 74 -13.57 -2.75 20.92
C TYR A 74 -14.06 -1.30 20.82
N THR A 75 -13.12 -0.36 20.94
CA THR A 75 -13.37 1.05 20.68
C THR A 75 -12.95 1.44 19.26
N LEU A 76 -13.40 2.60 18.77
CA LEU A 76 -12.93 3.16 17.49
C LEU A 76 -11.41 3.37 17.46
N ASP A 77 -10.86 3.59 18.64
CA ASP A 77 -9.46 3.77 18.89
C ASP A 77 -8.66 2.47 18.67
N ASP A 78 -9.18 1.35 19.17
CA ASP A 78 -8.59 0.03 18.95
C ASP A 78 -8.65 -0.35 17.46
N MET A 79 -9.76 -0.02 16.79
CA MET A 79 -9.88 -0.20 15.34
C MET A 79 -8.86 0.63 14.56
N SER A 80 -8.52 1.82 15.04
CA SER A 80 -7.55 2.70 14.36
C SER A 80 -6.10 2.26 14.60
N PHE A 81 -5.80 1.70 15.77
CA PHE A 81 -4.46 1.22 16.12
C PHE A 81 -4.13 -0.13 15.47
N PHE A 82 -5.11 -1.02 15.33
CA PHE A 82 -4.89 -2.38 14.80
C PHE A 82 -4.78 -2.42 13.27
N TYR A 83 -3.80 -3.16 12.77
CA TYR A 83 -3.74 -3.61 11.37
C TYR A 83 -3.38 -5.09 11.31
N PRO A 84 -4.14 -5.95 10.60
CA PRO A 84 -3.91 -7.39 10.64
C PRO A 84 -2.53 -7.76 10.09
N LEU A 85 -1.84 -8.69 10.78
CA LEU A 85 -0.53 -9.21 10.37
C LEU A 85 0.54 -8.13 10.16
N SER A 86 0.49 -7.05 10.95
CA SER A 86 1.47 -5.96 10.95
C SER A 86 2.34 -5.98 12.21
N LEU A 87 3.48 -5.28 12.13
CA LEU A 87 4.37 -5.11 13.29
C LEU A 87 3.74 -4.34 14.43
N ILE A 88 2.76 -3.47 14.19
CA ILE A 88 2.11 -2.69 15.26
C ILE A 88 1.46 -3.58 16.32
N ASN A 89 1.04 -4.81 15.95
CA ASN A 89 0.40 -5.74 16.87
C ASN A 89 1.37 -6.37 17.90
N LEU A 90 2.68 -6.16 17.75
CA LEU A 90 3.69 -6.61 18.71
C LEU A 90 3.86 -5.64 19.89
N PHE A 91 3.23 -4.46 19.83
CA PHE A 91 3.37 -3.40 20.81
C PHE A 91 2.02 -3.02 21.39
N ASN A 92 2.04 -2.51 22.62
CA ASN A 92 0.84 -1.89 23.20
C ASN A 92 0.73 -0.44 22.73
N ARG A 93 -0.51 0.07 22.67
CA ARG A 93 -0.77 1.47 22.29
C ARG A 93 -0.03 2.49 23.16
N ALA A 94 0.14 2.21 24.45
CA ALA A 94 0.85 3.09 25.38
C ALA A 94 2.37 3.16 25.15
N GLU A 95 2.94 2.20 24.42
CA GLU A 95 4.38 2.09 24.18
C GLU A 95 4.82 2.74 22.86
N VAL A 96 3.87 3.06 21.99
CA VAL A 96 4.14 3.54 20.62
C VAL A 96 3.74 5.00 20.48
N ALA A 97 4.72 5.85 20.19
CA ALA A 97 4.45 7.25 19.87
C ALA A 97 3.63 7.38 18.57
N THR A 98 2.77 8.40 18.48
CA THR A 98 1.81 8.58 17.37
C THR A 98 2.46 8.51 15.98
N TYR A 99 3.65 9.09 15.83
CA TYR A 99 4.39 9.10 14.56
C TYR A 99 4.92 7.71 14.15
N TRP A 100 5.05 6.75 15.08
CA TRP A 100 5.45 5.37 14.79
C TRP A 100 4.29 4.46 14.40
N ILE A 101 3.04 4.87 14.65
CA ILE A 101 1.86 4.03 14.38
C ILE A 101 1.77 3.69 12.89
N TYR A 102 1.82 4.71 12.01
CA TYR A 102 1.71 4.50 10.56
C TYR A 102 2.85 3.62 9.97
N PRO A 103 4.13 3.86 10.28
CA PRO A 103 5.23 2.97 9.87
C PRO A 103 5.02 1.52 10.28
N LEU A 104 4.68 1.27 11.54
CA LEU A 104 4.53 -0.08 12.09
C LEU A 104 3.29 -0.80 11.53
N GLN A 105 2.24 -0.07 11.19
CA GLN A 105 1.08 -0.61 10.45
C GLN A 105 1.42 -0.95 8.99
N THR A 106 2.26 -0.13 8.34
CA THR A 106 2.64 -0.29 6.93
C THR A 106 3.54 -1.52 6.74
N VAL A 107 4.39 -1.85 7.72
CA VAL A 107 5.18 -3.09 7.69
C VAL A 107 4.28 -4.26 8.11
N ASN A 108 3.70 -4.92 7.11
CA ASN A 108 2.79 -6.04 7.31
C ASN A 108 2.91 -7.09 6.18
N ILE A 109 2.31 -8.26 6.39
CA ILE A 109 2.38 -9.37 5.42
C ILE A 109 1.70 -9.00 4.10
N PHE A 110 0.60 -8.24 4.11
CA PHE A 110 -0.09 -7.79 2.90
C PHE A 110 0.79 -6.87 2.04
N GLN A 111 1.63 -6.05 2.67
CA GLN A 111 2.60 -5.21 1.99
C GLN A 111 3.64 -6.05 1.23
N VAL A 112 4.11 -7.15 1.84
CA VAL A 112 5.02 -8.11 1.18
C VAL A 112 4.30 -8.81 0.03
N LEU A 113 3.06 -9.27 0.24
CA LEU A 113 2.24 -9.88 -0.82
C LEU A 113 1.97 -8.92 -1.98
N TYR A 114 1.81 -7.63 -1.69
CA TYR A 114 1.64 -6.60 -2.71
C TYR A 114 2.90 -6.45 -3.57
N VAL A 115 4.09 -6.38 -2.95
CA VAL A 115 5.38 -6.34 -3.68
C VAL A 115 5.54 -7.57 -4.57
N LEU A 116 5.25 -8.76 -4.05
CA LEU A 116 5.31 -10.00 -4.82
C LEU A 116 4.29 -10.03 -5.97
N SER A 117 3.09 -9.50 -5.74
CA SER A 117 2.03 -9.41 -6.75
C SER A 117 2.41 -8.46 -7.88
N LEU A 118 3.02 -7.31 -7.55
CA LEU A 118 3.56 -6.38 -8.55
C LEU A 118 4.65 -7.05 -9.39
N ALA A 119 5.62 -7.71 -8.77
CA ALA A 119 6.74 -8.32 -9.47
C ALA A 119 6.29 -9.47 -10.39
N MET A 120 5.40 -10.34 -9.90
CA MET A 120 4.81 -11.43 -10.68
C MET A 120 3.90 -10.90 -11.79
N GLY A 121 3.10 -9.88 -11.51
CA GLY A 121 2.24 -9.25 -12.51
C GLY A 121 3.08 -8.62 -13.61
N LEU A 122 4.14 -7.90 -13.25
CA LEU A 122 5.06 -7.26 -14.17
C LEU A 122 5.77 -8.31 -15.05
N SER A 123 6.28 -9.40 -14.47
CA SER A 123 6.92 -10.48 -15.23
C SER A 123 5.97 -11.21 -16.18
N ARG A 124 4.66 -11.23 -15.89
CA ARG A 124 3.64 -11.88 -16.74
C ARG A 124 3.20 -11.02 -17.91
N VAL A 125 3.11 -9.69 -17.73
CA VAL A 125 2.67 -8.77 -18.79
C VAL A 125 3.81 -8.29 -19.69
N SER A 126 5.05 -8.54 -19.26
CA SER A 126 6.27 -8.28 -20.00
C SER A 126 6.92 -9.58 -20.46
N SER A 127 7.86 -9.48 -21.41
CA SER A 127 8.73 -10.60 -21.80
C SER A 127 10.00 -10.66 -20.92
N PHE A 128 9.98 -10.06 -19.73
CA PHE A 128 11.15 -9.95 -18.87
C PHE A 128 11.46 -11.28 -18.19
N LYS A 129 12.75 -11.52 -17.92
CA LYS A 129 13.13 -12.52 -16.91
C LYS A 129 12.55 -12.09 -15.56
N LYS A 130 12.03 -13.06 -14.80
CA LYS A 130 11.45 -12.81 -13.46
C LYS A 130 12.38 -11.99 -12.56
N GLU A 131 13.66 -12.32 -12.56
CA GLU A 131 14.70 -11.61 -11.79
C GLU A 131 14.76 -10.10 -12.11
N VAL A 132 14.51 -9.72 -13.35
CA VAL A 132 14.52 -8.31 -13.76
C VAL A 132 13.26 -7.60 -13.29
N ALA A 133 12.10 -8.24 -13.39
CA ALA A 133 10.85 -7.70 -12.84
C ALA A 133 10.93 -7.53 -11.32
N ASP A 134 11.50 -8.51 -10.60
CA ASP A 134 11.73 -8.45 -9.17
C ASP A 134 12.62 -7.25 -8.82
N ARG A 135 13.75 -7.08 -9.54
CA ARG A 135 14.65 -5.93 -9.35
C ARG A 135 13.96 -4.60 -9.61
N VAL A 136 13.20 -4.46 -10.71
CA VAL A 136 12.46 -3.23 -11.02
C VAL A 136 11.56 -2.85 -9.84
N VAL A 137 10.73 -3.78 -9.36
CA VAL A 137 9.80 -3.49 -8.25
C VAL A 137 10.56 -3.17 -6.96
N LEU A 138 11.61 -3.93 -6.63
CA LEU A 138 12.39 -3.70 -5.42
C LEU A 138 13.13 -2.35 -5.45
N PHE A 139 13.67 -1.93 -6.60
CA PHE A 139 14.41 -0.67 -6.70
C PHE A 139 13.53 0.57 -6.94
N THR A 140 12.26 0.41 -7.29
CA THR A 140 11.33 1.55 -7.40
C THR A 140 10.35 1.63 -6.25
N TYR A 141 9.58 0.57 -6.02
CA TYR A 141 8.44 0.62 -5.12
C TYR A 141 8.88 0.60 -3.64
N VAL A 142 9.88 -0.22 -3.29
CA VAL A 142 10.36 -0.30 -1.90
C VAL A 142 11.01 1.02 -1.41
N PRO A 143 11.86 1.69 -2.19
CA PRO A 143 12.33 3.03 -1.83
C PRO A 143 11.19 4.06 -1.76
N ALA A 144 10.24 4.01 -2.70
CA ALA A 144 9.13 4.95 -2.70
C ALA A 144 8.24 4.81 -1.46
N ILE A 145 7.95 3.58 -1.00
CA ILE A 145 7.19 3.39 0.23
C ILE A 145 7.99 3.85 1.46
N ALA A 146 9.33 3.67 1.47
CA ALA A 146 10.16 4.19 2.55
C ALA A 146 10.12 5.72 2.63
N VAL A 147 10.23 6.40 1.48
CA VAL A 147 10.10 7.87 1.39
C VAL A 147 8.69 8.31 1.83
N TRP A 148 7.66 7.59 1.41
CA TRP A 148 6.27 7.86 1.80
C TRP A 148 6.07 7.72 3.31
N ILE A 149 6.59 6.64 3.92
CA ILE A 149 6.54 6.45 5.37
C ILE A 149 7.26 7.60 6.08
N ALA A 150 8.48 7.95 5.65
CA ALA A 150 9.24 9.04 6.26
C ALA A 150 8.50 10.39 6.18
N LEU A 151 7.86 10.69 5.05
CA LEU A 151 7.02 11.87 4.88
C LEU A 151 5.84 11.86 5.87
N PHE A 152 5.13 10.74 5.99
CA PHE A 152 4.00 10.62 6.92
C PHE A 152 4.44 10.72 8.38
N MET A 153 5.60 10.14 8.74
CA MET A 153 6.17 10.31 10.07
C MET A 153 6.41 11.79 10.35
N PHE A 154 7.07 12.50 9.43
CA PHE A 154 7.37 13.93 9.57
C PHE A 154 6.09 14.76 9.75
N LEU A 155 5.10 14.58 8.87
CA LEU A 155 3.82 15.29 8.92
C LEU A 155 3.02 15.00 10.21
N SER A 156 3.24 13.84 10.83
CA SER A 156 2.52 13.45 12.05
C SER A 156 3.15 14.04 13.33
N ILE A 157 4.38 14.56 13.27
CA ILE A 157 5.04 15.21 14.41
C ILE A 157 4.35 16.54 14.73
N ASP A 158 3.99 17.31 13.71
CA ASP A 158 3.42 18.66 13.86
C ASP A 158 1.95 18.68 14.29
N VAL A 159 1.29 17.52 14.36
CA VAL A 159 -0.13 17.38 14.75
C VAL A 159 -0.29 17.15 16.26
N GLN A 160 0.79 17.25 17.04
CA GLN A 160 0.79 17.18 18.51
C GLN A 160 0.44 18.51 19.18
#